data_AF-A0A0F9CA09-F1
#
_entry.id   AF-A0A0F9CA09-F1
#
_cell.length_a   1.000
_cell.length_b   1.000
_cell.length_c   1.000
_cell.angle_alpha   90.00
_cell.angle_beta   90.00
_cell.angle_gamma   90.00
#
_symmetry.space_group_name_H-M   'P 1'
#
loop_
_entity.id
_entity.type
_entity.pdbx_description
1 polymer ?
#
loop_
_entity_poly.entity_id
_entity_poly.type
_entity_poly.pdbx_seq_one_letter_code
_entity_poly.pdbx_strand_id
1 'polypeptide(L)'
;LADGSVSNAELQRLDGVTSDVQGQIDAKMPLAGGTFSGIVNFQKTASLLDKVSVYRNGSQTIPSGPWIRVEFNAEVFDTAGHFANYRFTAAVGGYYQVAFTALMNDIIINKRAIAGIFKDGALVADGRVASYVTSLQLHMSLSKLVYLAVNSYIEGYVYQDTGSDRILSGLRHQTFMTIMGPF
;
A
#
# COMPACT_ATOMS: atom_id res chain seq x y z
N LEU A 1 -38.55 54.84 10.19
CA LEU A 1 -39.38 53.63 10.01
C LEU A 1 -39.40 53.35 8.52
N ALA A 2 -39.00 52.16 8.07
CA ALA A 2 -39.16 51.76 6.66
C ALA A 2 -40.66 51.70 6.34
N ASP A 3 -41.07 52.19 5.17
CA ASP A 3 -42.48 52.35 4.78
C ASP A 3 -43.15 51.05 4.31
N GLY A 4 -42.39 49.95 4.23
CA GLY A 4 -42.89 48.66 3.76
C GLY A 4 -43.22 48.64 2.27
N SER A 5 -42.75 49.62 1.49
CA SER A 5 -42.94 49.62 0.04
C SER A 5 -42.03 48.58 -0.60
N VAL A 6 -42.64 47.57 -1.20
CA VAL A 6 -41.97 46.60 -2.08
C VAL A 6 -42.48 46.88 -3.48
N SER A 7 -41.58 47.07 -4.44
CA SER A 7 -41.97 47.34 -5.82
C SER A 7 -42.53 46.08 -6.49
N ASN A 8 -43.39 46.28 -7.49
CA ASN A 8 -43.90 45.17 -8.30
C ASN A 8 -42.77 44.36 -8.97
N ALA A 9 -41.65 45.02 -9.28
CA ALA A 9 -40.47 44.36 -9.84
C ALA A 9 -39.79 43.43 -8.83
N GLU A 10 -39.69 43.83 -7.56
CA GLU A 10 -39.14 42.98 -6.49
C GLU A 10 -40.06 41.79 -6.18
N LEU A 11 -41.38 41.98 -6.19
CA LEU A 11 -42.35 40.91 -6.05
C LEU A 11 -42.28 39.91 -7.22
N GLN A 12 -42.13 40.39 -8.46
CA GLN A 12 -41.99 39.55 -9.65
C GLN A 12 -40.70 38.74 -9.66
N ARG A 13 -39.62 39.21 -9.00
CA ARG A 13 -38.39 38.42 -8.87
C ARG A 13 -38.51 37.28 -7.87
N LEU A 14 -39.46 37.35 -6.93
CA LEU A 14 -39.73 36.32 -5.92
C LEU A 14 -40.81 35.33 -6.39
N ASP A 15 -41.68 35.77 -7.29
CA ASP A 15 -42.67 34.93 -7.96
C ASP A 15 -41.96 33.90 -8.85
N GLY A 16 -42.02 32.61 -8.47
CA GLY A 16 -41.37 31.48 -9.18
C GLY A 16 -40.08 30.95 -8.54
N VAL A 17 -39.47 31.68 -7.61
CA VAL A 17 -38.20 31.26 -6.97
C VAL A 17 -38.34 29.96 -6.19
N THR A 18 -39.48 29.73 -5.52
CA THR A 18 -39.66 28.55 -4.67
C THR A 18 -39.70 27.24 -5.47
N SER A 19 -40.29 27.22 -6.67
CA SER A 19 -40.30 26.04 -7.56
C SER A 19 -38.99 25.91 -8.34
N ASP A 20 -38.40 27.02 -8.77
CA ASP A 20 -37.19 27.02 -9.58
C ASP A 20 -35.96 26.62 -8.77
N VAL A 21 -35.90 27.01 -7.49
CA VAL A 21 -34.81 26.60 -6.58
C VAL A 21 -34.85 25.09 -6.33
N GLN A 22 -36.04 24.50 -6.15
CA GLN A 22 -36.15 23.05 -5.97
C GLN A 22 -35.69 22.30 -7.24
N GLY A 23 -36.11 22.77 -8.43
CA GLY A 23 -35.64 22.20 -9.70
C GLY A 23 -34.13 22.36 -9.92
N GLN A 24 -33.54 23.48 -9.51
CA GLN A 24 -32.09 23.69 -9.56
C GLN A 24 -31.31 22.77 -8.62
N ILE A 25 -31.85 22.47 -7.43
CA ILE A 25 -31.24 21.53 -6.48
C ILE A 25 -31.33 20.11 -7.02
N ASP A 26 -32.50 19.69 -7.50
CA ASP A 26 -32.72 18.35 -8.04
C ASP A 26 -31.88 18.08 -9.31
N ALA A 27 -31.68 19.11 -10.14
CA ALA A 27 -30.79 19.04 -11.30
C ALA A 27 -29.29 18.92 -10.90
N LYS A 28 -28.91 19.45 -9.73
CA LYS A 28 -27.54 19.37 -9.22
C LYS A 28 -27.29 18.13 -8.35
N MET A 29 -28.33 17.52 -7.78
CA MET A 29 -28.24 16.35 -6.91
C MET A 29 -29.49 15.45 -7.04
N PRO A 30 -29.62 14.68 -8.13
CA PRO A 30 -30.81 13.84 -8.35
C PRO A 30 -30.94 12.73 -7.29
N LEU A 31 -32.13 12.58 -6.71
CA LEU A 31 -32.46 11.51 -5.74
C LEU A 31 -32.33 10.09 -6.32
N ALA A 32 -32.50 9.93 -7.63
CA ALA A 32 -32.34 8.65 -8.34
C ALA A 32 -30.86 8.30 -8.63
N GLY A 33 -29.92 9.13 -8.18
CA GLY A 33 -28.51 9.07 -8.56
C GLY A 33 -28.23 9.85 -9.86
N GLY A 34 -27.00 10.32 -10.00
CA GLY A 34 -26.54 11.07 -11.17
C GLY A 34 -25.02 11.29 -11.12
N THR A 35 -24.43 11.65 -12.26
CA THR A 35 -23.02 12.03 -12.34
C THR A 35 -22.90 13.51 -12.03
N PHE A 36 -22.23 13.88 -10.93
CA PHE A 36 -21.82 15.27 -10.73
C PHE A 36 -20.77 15.65 -11.78
N SER A 37 -21.00 16.74 -12.50
CA SER A 37 -20.00 17.32 -13.40
C SER A 37 -19.19 18.38 -12.66
N GLY A 38 -17.87 18.37 -12.84
CA GLY A 38 -16.93 19.22 -12.10
C GLY A 38 -16.31 18.56 -10.86
N ILE A 39 -15.49 19.30 -10.12
CA ILE A 39 -14.81 18.80 -8.92
C ILE A 39 -15.83 18.65 -7.78
N VAL A 40 -16.03 17.41 -7.30
CA VAL A 40 -16.78 17.12 -6.07
C VAL A 40 -15.80 17.03 -4.91
N ASN A 41 -15.86 17.99 -3.99
CA ASN A 41 -15.04 18.00 -2.78
C ASN A 41 -15.68 17.09 -1.71
N PHE A 42 -15.29 15.82 -1.69
CA PHE A 42 -15.64 14.93 -0.58
C PHE A 42 -14.84 15.32 0.68
N GLN A 43 -15.52 15.42 1.84
CA GLN A 43 -14.89 15.85 3.10
C GLN A 43 -13.74 14.93 3.57
N LYS A 44 -13.65 13.71 3.04
CA LYS A 44 -12.45 12.87 3.04
C LYS A 44 -12.22 12.43 1.60
N THR A 45 -11.07 12.78 1.02
CA THR A 45 -10.67 12.26 -0.29
C THR A 45 -10.81 10.74 -0.27
N ALA A 46 -11.54 10.16 -1.22
CA ALA A 46 -11.41 8.74 -1.51
C ALA A 46 -10.01 8.53 -2.10
N SER A 47 -8.99 8.44 -1.24
CA SER A 47 -7.66 8.07 -1.69
C SER A 47 -7.79 6.67 -2.28
N LEU A 48 -7.59 6.55 -3.58
CA LEU A 48 -7.40 5.23 -4.17
C LEU A 48 -6.22 4.61 -3.42
N LEU A 49 -6.47 3.45 -2.81
CA LEU A 49 -5.41 2.69 -2.16
C LEU A 49 -4.41 2.32 -3.24
N ASP A 50 -3.16 2.63 -3.00
CA ASP A 50 -2.04 2.01 -3.68
C ASP A 50 -1.98 0.53 -3.28
N LYS A 51 -1.86 -0.34 -4.27
CA LYS A 51 -1.82 -1.78 -4.12
C LYS A 51 -0.67 -2.29 -4.97
N VAL A 52 0.28 -2.92 -4.31
CA VAL A 52 1.44 -3.54 -4.95
C VAL A 52 1.55 -4.99 -4.47
N SER A 53 1.84 -5.89 -5.40
CA SER A 53 2.21 -7.28 -5.11
C SER A 53 3.34 -7.68 -6.05
N VAL A 54 4.49 -8.01 -5.45
CA VAL A 54 5.73 -8.32 -6.16
C VAL A 54 6.31 -9.63 -5.66
N TYR A 55 7.07 -10.30 -6.51
CA TYR A 55 7.71 -11.56 -6.17
C TYR A 55 9.11 -11.65 -6.77
N ARG A 56 9.93 -12.52 -6.17
CA ARG A 56 11.21 -12.90 -6.73
C ARG A 56 10.98 -13.93 -7.83
N ASN A 57 11.37 -13.64 -9.07
CA ASN A 57 11.27 -14.54 -10.23
C ASN A 57 12.66 -15.13 -10.56
N GLY A 58 12.93 -16.33 -10.03
CA GLY A 58 14.24 -16.98 -10.06
C GLY A 58 14.98 -16.92 -8.72
N SER A 59 15.89 -17.85 -8.48
CA SER A 59 16.60 -17.95 -7.20
C SER A 59 17.55 -16.76 -6.95
N GLN A 60 17.75 -16.41 -5.67
CA GLN A 60 18.73 -15.42 -5.22
C GLN A 60 19.68 -16.03 -4.20
N THR A 61 20.99 -15.80 -4.37
CA THR A 61 22.02 -16.24 -3.42
C THR A 61 22.09 -15.27 -2.24
N ILE A 62 22.06 -15.81 -1.02
CA ILE A 62 22.03 -15.06 0.25
C ILE A 62 23.25 -15.45 1.09
N PRO A 63 24.27 -14.59 1.17
CA PRO A 63 25.41 -14.78 2.07
C PRO A 63 25.01 -14.91 3.55
N SER A 64 25.88 -15.54 4.33
CA SER A 64 25.69 -15.71 5.77
C SER A 64 26.10 -14.47 6.55
N GLY A 65 25.22 -13.94 7.39
CA GLY A 65 25.52 -12.85 8.34
C GLY A 65 25.04 -11.44 7.99
N PRO A 66 25.02 -10.97 6.74
CA PRO A 66 24.44 -9.67 6.42
C PRO A 66 22.94 -9.78 6.09
N TRP A 67 22.24 -8.64 6.23
CA TRP A 67 20.93 -8.48 5.61
C TRP A 67 21.10 -8.25 4.11
N ILE A 68 20.38 -9.02 3.31
CA ILE A 68 20.42 -8.96 1.85
C ILE A 68 19.04 -8.53 1.35
N ARG A 69 19.00 -7.48 0.52
CA ARG A 69 17.75 -7.01 -0.10
C ARG A 69 17.23 -8.07 -1.05
N VAL A 70 15.94 -8.37 -0.99
CA VAL A 70 15.30 -9.25 -1.95
C VAL A 70 15.06 -8.49 -3.25
N GLU A 71 15.53 -9.06 -4.35
CA GLU A 71 15.42 -8.47 -5.70
C GLU A 71 14.08 -8.82 -6.33
N PHE A 72 12.96 -8.31 -5.80
CA PHE A 72 11.63 -8.57 -6.36
C PHE A 72 11.50 -8.06 -7.81
N ASN A 73 11.86 -8.90 -8.78
CA ASN A 73 12.05 -8.54 -10.19
C ASN A 73 10.82 -8.85 -11.06
N ALA A 74 9.68 -9.16 -10.46
CA ALA A 74 8.43 -9.35 -11.16
C ALA A 74 7.25 -8.85 -10.33
N GLU A 75 6.30 -8.22 -11.02
CA GLU A 75 5.06 -7.72 -10.45
C GLU A 75 3.91 -8.69 -10.76
N VAL A 76 3.04 -8.93 -9.78
CA VAL A 76 1.70 -9.48 -10.02
C VAL A 76 0.76 -8.35 -10.38
N PHE A 77 0.84 -7.24 -9.63
CA PHE A 77 0.21 -5.97 -9.93
C PHE A 77 0.95 -4.84 -9.22
N ASP A 78 0.92 -3.67 -9.84
CA ASP A 78 1.22 -2.37 -9.23
C ASP A 78 0.20 -1.38 -9.79
N THR A 79 -0.80 -1.04 -8.99
CA THR A 79 -1.94 -0.25 -9.48
C THR A 79 -1.61 1.22 -9.70
N ALA A 80 -0.50 1.71 -9.15
CA ALA A 80 -0.12 3.11 -9.19
C ALA A 80 1.28 3.36 -9.78
N GLY A 81 2.04 2.32 -10.09
CA GLY A 81 3.39 2.41 -10.68
C GLY A 81 4.44 2.91 -9.69
N HIS A 82 4.27 2.65 -8.40
CA HIS A 82 5.15 3.13 -7.34
C HIS A 82 6.15 2.09 -6.82
N PHE A 83 6.22 0.92 -7.46
CA PHE A 83 7.27 -0.06 -7.27
C PHE A 83 8.36 0.07 -8.33
N ALA A 84 9.58 0.38 -7.91
CA ALA A 84 10.74 0.45 -8.80
C ALA A 84 12.01 0.12 -8.03
N ASN A 85 13.03 -0.42 -8.70
CA ASN A 85 14.33 -0.74 -8.07
C ASN A 85 14.21 -1.60 -6.81
N TYR A 86 13.29 -2.58 -6.83
CA TYR A 86 13.00 -3.51 -5.73
C TYR A 86 12.45 -2.83 -4.46
N ARG A 87 11.81 -1.68 -4.63
CA ARG A 87 11.37 -0.78 -3.57
C ARG A 87 10.00 -0.20 -3.89
N PHE A 88 9.13 -0.16 -2.89
CA PHE A 88 7.90 0.63 -2.94
C PHE A 88 8.17 2.02 -2.37
N THR A 89 7.76 3.09 -3.06
CA THR A 89 7.89 4.48 -2.57
C THR A 89 6.51 5.12 -2.41
N ALA A 90 6.18 5.57 -1.21
CA ALA A 90 4.86 6.12 -0.92
C ALA A 90 4.67 7.51 -1.57
N ALA A 91 3.71 7.63 -2.49
CA ALA A 91 3.32 8.93 -3.05
C ALA A 91 2.46 9.77 -2.10
N VAL A 92 1.80 9.14 -1.13
CA VAL A 92 0.90 9.79 -0.16
C VAL A 92 1.28 9.37 1.25
N GLY A 93 1.28 10.32 2.19
CA GLY A 93 1.54 10.01 3.59
C GLY A 93 0.37 9.27 4.25
N GLY A 94 0.64 8.22 5.02
CA GLY A 94 -0.38 7.48 5.76
C GLY A 94 0.09 6.09 6.21
N TYR A 95 -0.85 5.31 6.75
CA TYR A 95 -0.54 3.94 7.19
C TYR A 95 -0.72 2.95 6.05
N TYR A 96 0.29 2.11 5.83
CA TYR A 96 0.28 1.04 4.84
C TYR A 96 0.36 -0.31 5.55
N GLN A 97 -0.47 -1.27 5.12
CA GLN A 97 -0.27 -2.66 5.46
C GLN A 97 0.83 -3.20 4.55
N VAL A 98 1.81 -3.87 5.14
CA VAL A 98 2.88 -4.58 4.43
C VAL A 98 2.85 -6.03 4.90
N ALA A 99 2.80 -6.98 3.98
CA ALA A 99 3.03 -8.39 4.25
C ALA A 99 4.20 -8.89 3.40
N PHE A 100 5.05 -9.71 4.01
CA PHE A 100 6.24 -10.25 3.36
C PHE A 100 6.39 -11.72 3.73
N THR A 101 6.57 -12.57 2.71
CA THR A 101 6.94 -13.97 2.86
C THR A 101 8.20 -14.25 2.04
N ALA A 102 9.12 -15.02 2.61
CA ALA A 102 10.33 -15.48 1.95
C ALA A 102 10.60 -16.96 2.28
N LEU A 103 11.07 -17.72 1.29
CA LEU A 103 11.41 -19.13 1.43
C LEU A 103 12.92 -19.32 1.24
N MET A 104 13.60 -19.82 2.28
CA MET A 104 15.03 -20.10 2.27
C MET A 104 15.28 -21.61 2.32
N ASN A 105 16.23 -22.11 1.51
CA ASN A 105 16.60 -23.52 1.48
C ASN A 105 17.84 -23.81 2.30
N ASP A 106 18.01 -25.08 2.66
CA ASP A 106 19.23 -25.66 3.23
C ASP A 106 19.73 -24.99 4.51
N ILE A 107 18.80 -24.50 5.35
CA ILE A 107 19.16 -24.03 6.69
C ILE A 107 19.56 -25.25 7.52
N ILE A 108 20.73 -25.17 8.14
CA ILE A 108 21.28 -26.27 8.94
C ILE A 108 20.85 -26.15 10.40
N ILE A 109 21.11 -27.21 11.15
CA ILE A 109 20.76 -27.33 12.57
C ILE A 109 21.30 -26.15 13.39
N ASN A 110 20.48 -25.67 14.32
CA ASN A 110 20.77 -24.57 15.25
C ASN A 110 21.06 -23.23 14.57
N LYS A 111 20.57 -23.03 13.34
CA LYS A 111 20.69 -21.79 12.58
C LYS A 111 19.33 -21.20 12.26
N ARG A 112 19.30 -19.90 11.99
CA ARG A 112 18.06 -19.15 11.72
C ARG A 112 18.07 -18.54 10.33
N ALA A 113 16.86 -18.35 9.82
CA ALA A 113 16.57 -17.49 8.69
C ALA A 113 15.54 -16.45 9.14
N ILE A 114 15.69 -15.22 8.65
CA ILE A 114 14.84 -14.10 9.04
C ILE A 114 14.42 -13.33 7.80
N ALA A 115 13.13 -13.00 7.70
CA ALA A 115 12.61 -12.00 6.77
C ALA A 115 12.35 -10.69 7.52
N GLY A 116 12.71 -9.55 6.92
CA GLY A 116 12.60 -8.23 7.51
C GLY A 116 11.95 -7.24 6.56
N ILE A 117 11.03 -6.43 7.09
CA ILE A 117 10.50 -5.24 6.44
C ILE A 117 11.37 -4.07 6.85
N PHE A 118 11.96 -3.39 5.87
CA PHE A 118 12.78 -2.20 6.07
C PHE A 118 12.02 -0.97 5.61
N LYS A 119 12.05 0.10 6.42
CA LYS A 119 11.57 1.43 6.07
C LYS A 119 12.76 2.37 6.03
N ASP A 120 12.94 3.08 4.93
CA ASP A 120 13.96 4.12 4.80
C ASP A 120 15.38 3.61 5.19
N GLY A 121 15.68 2.34 4.87
CA GLY A 121 16.94 1.68 5.18
C GLY A 121 17.07 1.09 6.59
N ALA A 122 16.06 1.24 7.46
CA ALA A 122 16.05 0.69 8.82
C ALA A 122 15.04 -0.46 8.97
N LEU A 123 15.41 -1.51 9.70
CA LEU A 123 14.49 -2.61 10.02
C LEU A 123 13.33 -2.11 10.90
N VAL A 124 12.09 -2.35 10.48
CA VAL A 124 10.89 -2.00 11.26
C VAL A 124 10.11 -3.20 11.78
N ALA A 125 10.23 -4.37 11.15
CA ALA A 125 9.68 -5.63 11.66
C ALA A 125 10.36 -6.83 11.03
N ASP A 126 10.37 -7.95 11.74
CA ASP A 126 10.96 -9.19 11.28
C ASP A 126 10.17 -10.44 11.69
N GLY A 127 10.22 -11.46 10.83
CA GLY A 127 9.71 -12.80 11.08
C GLY A 127 10.87 -13.78 11.13
N ARG A 128 11.11 -14.39 12.30
CA ARG A 128 12.25 -15.28 12.57
C ARG A 128 11.80 -16.73 12.60
N VAL A 129 12.56 -17.60 11.94
CA VAL A 129 12.40 -19.06 12.03
C VAL A 129 13.78 -19.70 12.16
N ALA A 130 13.87 -20.79 12.93
CA ALA A 130 15.10 -21.55 13.11
C ALA A 130 14.92 -23.00 12.65
N SER A 131 16.01 -23.64 12.23
CA SER A 131 16.05 -25.07 11.96
C SER A 131 16.69 -25.83 13.12
N TYR A 132 16.10 -26.97 13.47
CA TYR A 132 16.66 -27.93 14.42
C TYR A 132 17.17 -29.21 13.73
N VAL A 133 17.19 -29.21 12.40
CA VAL A 133 17.68 -30.30 11.56
C VAL A 133 18.59 -29.74 10.47
N THR A 134 19.35 -30.59 9.81
CA THR A 134 20.17 -30.19 8.66
C THR A 134 19.33 -30.15 7.38
N SER A 135 19.62 -29.20 6.49
CA SER A 135 18.96 -29.06 5.18
C SER A 135 17.45 -28.83 5.22
N LEU A 136 16.98 -27.95 6.10
CA LEU A 136 15.55 -27.59 6.17
C LEU A 136 15.22 -26.41 5.27
N GLN A 137 14.06 -26.50 4.60
CA GLN A 137 13.43 -25.37 3.93
C GLN A 137 12.55 -24.61 4.93
N LEU A 138 12.75 -23.29 5.04
CA LEU A 138 12.04 -22.44 6.00
C LEU A 138 11.26 -21.32 5.29
N HIS A 139 9.98 -21.20 5.65
CA HIS A 139 9.13 -20.07 5.29
C HIS A 139 9.14 -19.03 6.40
N MET A 140 9.58 -17.82 6.09
CA MET A 140 9.56 -16.68 6.99
C MET A 140 8.43 -15.76 6.54
N SER A 141 7.37 -15.62 7.34
CA SER A 141 6.20 -14.79 7.02
C SER A 141 5.98 -13.75 8.11
N LEU A 142 5.68 -12.51 7.73
CA LEU A 142 5.33 -11.43 8.64
C LEU A 142 4.39 -10.42 7.99
N SER A 143 3.71 -9.63 8.83
CA SER A 143 2.99 -8.44 8.40
C SER A 143 3.11 -7.33 9.42
N LYS A 144 3.01 -6.07 8.97
CA LYS A 144 3.02 -4.89 9.82
C LYS A 144 2.24 -3.74 9.18
N LEU A 145 1.53 -2.98 10.01
CA LEU A 145 1.05 -1.66 9.64
C LEU A 145 2.17 -0.63 9.87
N VAL A 146 2.61 0.07 8.82
CA VAL A 146 3.73 1.02 8.84
C VAL A 146 3.25 2.39 8.38
N TYR A 147 3.52 3.44 9.17
CA TYR A 147 3.33 4.81 8.69
C TYR A 147 4.46 5.19 7.73
N LEU A 148 4.11 5.62 6.52
CA LEU A 148 5.02 6.17 5.51
C LEU A 148 4.67 7.64 5.30
N ALA A 149 5.67 8.50 5.35
CA ALA A 149 5.52 9.87 4.84
C ALA A 149 5.61 9.83 3.30
N VAL A 150 5.28 10.94 2.65
CA VAL A 150 5.56 11.08 1.20
C VAL A 150 7.06 10.84 0.97
N ASN A 151 7.38 10.04 -0.05
CA ASN A 151 8.71 9.57 -0.43
C ASN A 151 9.43 8.62 0.56
N SER A 152 8.82 8.28 1.70
CA SER A 152 9.32 7.13 2.48
C SER A 152 9.14 5.85 1.65
N TYR A 153 10.02 4.88 1.87
CA TYR A 153 10.02 3.66 1.08
C TYR A 153 10.10 2.39 1.92
N ILE A 154 9.58 1.30 1.34
CA ILE A 154 9.62 -0.05 1.89
C ILE A 154 10.45 -0.96 0.99
N GLU A 155 11.28 -1.78 1.63
CA GLU A 155 12.06 -2.84 1.01
C GLU A 155 11.95 -4.14 1.85
N GLY A 156 11.99 -5.29 1.19
CA GLY A 156 12.08 -6.59 1.85
C GLY A 156 13.54 -7.06 1.89
N TYR A 157 13.99 -7.51 3.06
CA TYR A 157 15.34 -8.05 3.27
C TYR A 157 15.28 -9.42 3.93
N VAL A 158 16.27 -10.26 3.66
CA VAL A 158 16.45 -11.56 4.32
C VAL A 158 17.83 -11.68 4.96
N TYR A 159 17.92 -12.52 5.98
CA TYR A 159 19.13 -12.84 6.71
C TYR A 159 19.19 -14.34 6.99
N GLN A 160 20.39 -14.90 7.04
CA GLN A 160 20.63 -16.25 7.56
C GLN A 160 22.05 -16.34 8.14
N ASP A 161 22.29 -17.25 9.09
CA ASP A 161 23.58 -17.40 9.81
C ASP A 161 24.20 -18.79 9.74
N THR A 162 23.93 -19.49 8.63
CA THR A 162 24.36 -20.87 8.39
C THR A 162 25.88 -21.03 8.27
N GLY A 163 26.63 -19.96 8.01
CA GLY A 163 28.08 -19.98 7.82
C GLY A 163 28.53 -20.18 6.37
N SER A 164 27.59 -20.31 5.43
CA SER A 164 27.82 -20.33 3.99
C SER A 164 26.62 -19.73 3.27
N ASP A 165 26.75 -19.50 1.96
CA ASP A 165 25.66 -18.99 1.14
C ASP A 165 24.46 -19.95 1.10
N ARG A 166 23.26 -19.38 1.04
CA ARG A 166 21.99 -20.10 0.93
C ARG A 166 21.17 -19.56 -0.22
N ILE A 167 20.20 -20.35 -0.65
CA ILE A 167 19.34 -19.99 -1.77
C ILE A 167 17.98 -19.57 -1.24
N LEU A 168 17.60 -18.34 -1.57
CA LEU A 168 16.23 -17.86 -1.50
C LEU A 168 15.50 -18.32 -2.77
N SER A 169 14.43 -19.11 -2.61
CA SER A 169 13.63 -19.56 -3.76
C SER A 169 12.78 -18.43 -4.32
N GLY A 170 12.70 -18.33 -5.65
CA GLY A 170 11.95 -17.29 -6.33
C GLY A 170 10.81 -17.83 -7.19
N LEU A 171 9.60 -17.87 -6.60
CA LEU A 171 8.32 -18.04 -7.29
C LEU A 171 7.26 -17.18 -6.61
N ARG A 172 6.16 -16.88 -7.33
CA ARG A 172 5.05 -16.02 -6.87
C ARG A 172 4.42 -16.39 -5.52
N HIS A 173 4.54 -17.65 -5.10
CA HIS A 173 3.94 -18.19 -3.86
C HIS A 173 4.99 -18.59 -2.82
N GLN A 174 6.28 -18.34 -3.09
CA GLN A 174 7.39 -18.69 -2.20
C GLN A 174 8.02 -17.45 -1.56
N THR A 175 8.37 -16.46 -2.39
CA THR A 175 9.00 -15.22 -1.94
C THR A 175 8.32 -14.04 -2.60
N PHE A 176 7.48 -13.33 -1.84
CA PHE A 176 6.64 -12.24 -2.32
C PHE A 176 6.37 -11.21 -1.22
N MET A 177 6.11 -9.98 -1.63
CA MET A 177 5.72 -8.88 -0.76
C MET A 177 4.47 -8.20 -1.32
N THR A 178 3.51 -7.94 -0.45
CA THR A 178 2.31 -7.18 -0.78
C THR A 178 2.20 -5.94 0.10
N ILE A 179 1.75 -4.85 -0.50
CA ILE A 179 1.58 -3.55 0.16
C ILE A 179 0.24 -2.97 -0.24
N MET A 180 -0.51 -2.45 0.73
CA MET A 180 -1.77 -1.75 0.51
C MET A 180 -1.87 -0.53 1.41
N GLY A 181 -2.27 0.62 0.87
CA GLY A 181 -2.50 1.84 1.64
C GLY A 181 -2.48 3.10 0.77
N PRO A 182 -2.58 4.31 1.34
CA PRO A 182 -2.71 4.56 2.78
C PRO A 182 -4.16 4.36 3.28
N PHE A 183 -4.31 3.90 4.54
CA PHE A 183 -5.59 3.81 5.27
C PHE A 183 -5.85 5.05 6.16
#